data_AF-A0A2R8BKU1-F1
#
_entry.id   AF-A0A2R8BKU1-F1
#
_cell.length_a   1.000
_cell.length_b   1.000
_cell.length_c   1.000
_cell.angle_alpha   90.00
_cell.angle_beta   90.00
_cell.angle_gamma   90.00
#
_symmetry.space_group_name_H-M   'P 1'
#
loop_
_entity.id
_entity.type
_entity.pdbx_description
1 polymer ?
#
loop_
_entity_poly.entity_id
_entity_poly.type
_entity_poly.pdbx_seq_one_letter_code
_entity_poly.pdbx_strand_id
1 'polypeptide(L)' 'MDGLVAHPSCHKVKAEAVRLQDRGGIGAAILDYCAEHDPQLLAVGANAYSKFRLDLLGGVTLKVIASCPVPILLSR' A
#
# COMPACT_ATOMS: atom_id res chain seq x y z
N MET A 1 15.32 -5.34 -7.56
CA MET A 1 13.94 -5.04 -7.14
C MET A 1 13.40 -3.94 -8.05
N ASP A 2 13.45 -4.16 -9.37
CA ASP A 2 13.43 -3.09 -10.38
C ASP A 2 12.27 -3.23 -11.39
N GLY A 3 11.46 -4.28 -11.27
CA GLY A 3 10.42 -4.61 -12.25
C GLY A 3 9.08 -3.89 -12.08
N LEU A 4 8.78 -3.30 -10.90
CA LEU A 4 7.47 -2.70 -10.63
C LEU A 4 7.32 -1.30 -11.22
N VAL A 5 8.42 -0.53 -11.23
CA VAL A 5 8.46 0.82 -11.84
C VAL A 5 8.54 0.74 -13.37
N ALA A 6 8.98 -0.41 -13.91
CA ALA A 6 9.18 -0.62 -15.34
C ALA A 6 7.88 -0.93 -16.12
N HIS A 7 6.73 -1.08 -15.46
CA HIS A 7 5.46 -1.39 -16.13
C HIS A 7 4.32 -0.37 -15.90
N PRO A 8 4.49 0.92 -16.23
CA PRO A 8 3.38 1.81 -16.58
C PRO A 8 3.25 2.03 -18.10
N SER A 9 3.69 1.08 -18.93
CA SER A 9 3.69 1.22 -20.40
C SER A 9 2.31 1.23 -21.06
N CYS A 10 1.22 1.04 -20.30
CA CYS A 10 -0.10 0.88 -20.91
C CYS A 10 -0.97 2.16 -20.88
N HIS A 11 -0.76 3.14 -19.98
CA HIS A 11 -1.76 4.23 -19.78
C HIS A 11 -1.23 5.64 -19.42
N LYS A 12 0.03 6.00 -19.72
CA LYS A 12 0.60 7.34 -19.39
C LYS A 12 0.55 7.72 -17.90
N VAL A 13 0.55 6.73 -17.00
CA VAL A 13 0.53 6.95 -15.56
C VAL A 13 1.95 7.28 -15.09
N LYS A 14 2.11 8.36 -14.34
CA LYS A 14 3.36 8.62 -13.60
C LYS A 14 3.41 7.67 -12.40
N ALA A 15 4.47 6.88 -12.31
CA ALA A 15 4.68 5.96 -11.20
C ALA A 15 6.01 6.30 -10.52
N GLU A 16 5.98 6.35 -9.20
CA GLU A 16 7.16 6.55 -8.36
C GLU A 16 7.26 5.40 -7.38
N ALA A 17 8.44 4.77 -7.28
CA ALA A 17 8.71 3.84 -6.21
C ALA A 17 9.20 4.60 -4.98
N VAL A 18 8.37 4.59 -3.94
CA VAL A 18 8.73 5.14 -2.63
C VAL A 18 9.06 4.01 -1.68
N ARG A 19 10.21 4.12 -1.00
CA ARG A 19 10.54 3.25 0.13
C ARG A 19 10.05 3.90 1.41
N LEU A 20 9.10 3.26 2.07
CA LEU A 20 8.61 3.70 3.37
C LEU A 20 9.57 3.24 4.47
N GLN A 21 9.79 4.11 5.44
CA GLN A 21 10.53 3.76 6.66
C GLN A 21 9.61 2.97 7.59
N ASP A 22 10.15 1.98 8.30
CA ASP A 22 9.40 1.29 9.33
C ASP A 22 9.23 2.21 10.55
N ARG A 23 7.99 2.68 10.75
CA ARG A 23 7.59 3.53 11.89
C ARG A 23 6.55 2.82 12.78
N GLY A 24 6.83 1.57 13.14
CA GLY A 24 5.96 0.78 14.02
C GLY A 24 5.13 -0.27 13.27
N GLY A 25 5.65 -0.79 12.17
CA GLY A 25 5.06 -1.79 11.32
C GLY A 25 4.55 -1.23 9.99
N ILE A 26 4.26 -2.15 9.07
CA ILE A 26 3.90 -1.82 7.67
C ILE A 26 2.67 -0.91 7.58
N GLY A 27 1.65 -1.15 8.41
CA GLY A 27 0.41 -0.37 8.37
C GLY A 27 0.58 1.04 8.92
N ALA A 28 1.39 1.20 9.97
CA ALA A 28 1.73 2.52 10.48
C ALA A 28 2.49 3.32 9.41
N ALA A 29 3.49 2.69 8.78
CA ALA A 29 4.25 3.32 7.69
C ALA A 29 3.36 3.74 6.49
N ILE A 30 2.39 2.91 6.10
CA ILE A 30 1.43 3.26 5.04
C ILE A 30 0.51 4.41 5.47
N LEU A 31 -0.01 4.39 6.70
CA LEU A 31 -0.88 5.47 7.20
C LEU A 31 -0.14 6.79 7.29
N ASP A 32 1.07 6.80 7.81
CA ASP A 32 1.92 7.99 7.87
C ASP A 32 2.11 8.58 6.47
N TYR A 33 2.43 7.73 5.50
CA TYR A 33 2.59 8.17 4.11
C TYR A 33 1.29 8.74 3.54
N CYS A 34 0.15 8.09 3.79
CA CYS A 34 -1.15 8.61 3.38
C CYS A 34 -1.48 9.95 4.06
N ALA A 35 -1.12 10.13 5.33
CA ALA A 35 -1.34 11.38 6.06
C ALA A 35 -0.42 12.50 5.54
N GLU A 36 0.82 12.19 5.18
CA GLU A 36 1.79 13.17 4.65
C GLU A 36 1.49 13.58 3.21
N HIS A 37 0.99 12.66 2.37
CA HIS A 37 0.85 12.85 0.93
C HIS A 37 -0.60 12.96 0.42
N ASP A 38 -1.59 12.78 1.29
CA ASP A 38 -3.05 12.85 1.01
C ASP A 38 -3.48 12.21 -0.32
N PRO A 39 -3.19 10.91 -0.54
CA PRO A 39 -3.54 10.26 -1.78
C PRO A 39 -5.06 10.06 -1.88
N GLN A 40 -5.61 10.26 -3.08
CA GLN A 40 -7.06 10.10 -3.31
C GLN A 40 -7.55 8.64 -3.26
N LEU A 41 -6.63 7.67 -3.38
CA LEU A 41 -6.94 6.24 -3.41
C LEU A 41 -5.71 5.42 -3.01
N LEU A 42 -5.92 4.44 -2.12
CA LEU A 42 -4.93 3.41 -1.82
C LEU A 42 -5.30 2.10 -2.53
N ALA A 43 -4.53 1.71 -3.54
CA ALA A 43 -4.73 0.45 -4.25
C ALA A 43 -3.85 -0.66 -3.66
N VAL A 44 -4.47 -1.77 -3.26
CA VAL A 44 -3.78 -2.96 -2.74
C VAL A 44 -4.14 -4.17 -3.59
N GLY A 45 -3.13 -4.85 -4.12
CA GLY A 45 -3.35 -6.08 -4.91
C GLY A 45 -3.85 -7.24 -4.05
N ALA A 46 -4.73 -8.08 -4.58
CA ALA A 46 -5.31 -9.21 -3.86
C ALA A 46 -4.30 -10.35 -3.68
N ASN A 47 -3.33 -10.46 -4.59
CA ASN A 47 -2.15 -11.31 -4.40
C ASN A 47 -1.31 -10.87 -3.20
N ALA A 48 -1.26 -9.55 -2.92
CA ALA A 48 -0.79 -9.07 -1.64
C ALA A 48 -1.80 -9.50 -0.57
N TYR A 49 -3.09 -9.17 -0.68
CA TYR A 49 -4.13 -9.46 0.34
C TYR A 49 -4.20 -10.92 0.84
N SER A 50 -3.92 -11.93 0.00
CA SER A 50 -3.81 -13.34 0.41
C SER A 50 -2.57 -13.59 1.29
N LYS A 51 -1.39 -13.12 0.85
CA LYS A 51 -0.13 -13.18 1.62
C LYS A 51 -0.10 -12.22 2.83
N PHE A 52 -0.86 -11.13 2.74
CA PHE A 52 -1.07 -10.07 3.72
C PHE A 52 -1.84 -10.59 4.93
N ARG A 53 -2.83 -11.47 4.68
CA ARG A 53 -3.56 -12.19 5.74
C ARG A 53 -2.78 -13.36 6.32
N LEU A 54 -1.95 -14.03 5.52
CA LEU A 54 -1.25 -15.23 5.96
C LEU A 54 0.01 -14.90 6.80
N ASP A 55 0.85 -13.94 6.36
CA ASP A 55 2.18 -13.77 6.95
C ASP A 55 2.62 -12.31 7.19
N LEU A 56 2.19 -11.34 6.36
CA LEU A 56 2.93 -10.07 6.26
C LEU A 56 2.41 -8.93 7.15
N LEU A 57 1.11 -8.84 7.43
CA LEU A 57 0.57 -7.71 8.18
C LEU A 57 0.26 -7.99 9.64
N GLY A 58 -0.08 -9.20 10.02
CA GLY A 58 -0.66 -9.44 11.34
C GLY A 58 -2.00 -8.72 11.54
N GLY A 59 -2.79 -9.21 12.51
CA GLY A 59 -4.17 -8.75 12.70
C GLY A 59 -4.32 -7.29 13.14
N VAL A 60 -3.31 -6.74 13.83
CA VAL A 60 -3.34 -5.35 14.32
C VAL A 60 -3.15 -4.37 13.15
N THR A 61 -2.16 -4.62 12.31
CA THR A 61 -1.86 -3.76 11.15
C THR A 61 -3.01 -3.71 10.16
N LEU A 62 -3.73 -4.83 9.99
CA LEU A 62 -4.93 -4.86 9.14
C LEU A 62 -6.02 -3.91 9.67
N LYS A 63 -6.23 -3.88 11.00
CA LYS A 63 -7.18 -2.95 11.64
C LYS A 63 -6.74 -1.50 11.49
N VAL A 64 -5.44 -1.24 11.61
CA VAL A 64 -4.85 0.09 11.43
C VAL A 64 -5.05 0.57 9.99
N ILE A 65 -4.77 -0.26 8.99
CA ILE A 65 -5.06 0.09 7.59
C ILE A 65 -6.56 0.23 7.34
N ALA A 66 -7.41 -0.57 8.00
CA ALA A 66 -8.86 -0.38 7.91
C ALA A 66 -9.33 0.97 8.50
N SER A 67 -8.53 1.63 9.32
CA SER A 67 -8.77 3.00 9.80
C SER A 67 -8.14 4.09 8.91
N CYS A 68 -7.66 3.72 7.72
CA CYS A 68 -7.07 4.68 6.79
C CYS A 68 -8.08 5.77 6.39
N PRO A 69 -7.68 7.05 6.38
CA PRO A 69 -8.58 8.15 6.03
C PRO A 69 -8.96 8.17 4.54
N VAL A 70 -8.25 7.42 3.69
CA VAL A 70 -8.46 7.40 2.23
C VAL A 70 -9.13 6.09 1.79
N PRO A 71 -9.95 6.10 0.72
CA PRO A 71 -10.57 4.89 0.20
C PRO A 71 -9.53 3.83 -0.19
N ILE A 72 -9.80 2.57 0.17
CA ILE A 72 -8.95 1.44 -0.17
C ILE A 72 -9.62 0.61 -1.27
N LEU A 73 -8.93 0.47 -2.42
CA LEU A 73 -9.33 -0.43 -3.50
C LEU A 73 -8.55 -1.74 -3.42
N LEU A 74 -9.28 -2.85 -3.35
CA LEU A 74 -8.71 -4.18 -3.46
C LEU A 74 -8.88 -4.68 -4.90
N SER A 75 -7.78 -4.76 -5.66
CA SER A 75 -7.80 -5.28 -7.05
C SER A 75 -7.32 -6.73 -7.07
N ARG A 76 -7.98 -7.62 -7.82
CA ARG A 76 -7.49 -9.00 -8.01
C ARG A 76 -6.20 -9.07 -8.82
#